data_AF-A0A7S0QCL7-F1
#
_entry.id   AF-A0A7S0QCL7-F1
#
_cell.length_a   1.000
_cell.length_b   1.000
_cell.length_c   1.000
_cell.angle_alpha   90.00
_cell.angle_beta   90.00
_cell.angle_gamma   90.00
#
_symmetry.space_group_name_H-M   'P 1'
#
loop_
_entity.id
_entity.type
_entity.pdbx_description
1 polymer ?
#
loop_
_entity_poly.entity_id
_entity_poly.type
_entity_poly.pdbx_seq_one_letter_code
_entity_poly.pdbx_strand_id
1 'polypeptide(L)'
;VDPTLAPPGRHVVQLFVQYAPYDVDPSVGSWADPAFAHAFADRCFGIVEEFCPGFRDSVIGRDVLSPLDLERVFGLHRGSISHGALSLNQLGYARPAAGFAGYRSPVPGLY
;
A
#
# COMPACT_ATOMS: atom_id res chain seq x y z
N VAL A 1 -0.72 22.27 -0.72
CA VAL A 1 -2.02 21.65 -1.11
C VAL A 1 -2.28 22.05 -2.54
N ASP A 2 -2.53 21.09 -3.42
CA ASP A 2 -2.79 21.33 -4.86
C ASP A 2 -4.29 21.28 -5.13
N PRO A 3 -4.96 22.42 -5.45
CA PRO A 3 -6.40 22.47 -5.69
C PRO A 3 -6.80 21.90 -7.06
N THR A 4 -5.84 21.56 -7.93
CA THR A 4 -6.13 21.00 -9.26
C THR A 4 -6.41 19.50 -9.25
N LEU A 5 -6.14 18.82 -8.13
CA LEU A 5 -6.34 17.38 -7.96
C LEU A 5 -7.83 16.96 -7.93
N ALA A 6 -8.73 17.90 -7.62
CA ALA A 6 -10.17 17.65 -7.56
C ALA A 6 -10.96 18.87 -8.07
N PRO A 7 -12.19 18.66 -8.60
CA PRO A 7 -13.09 19.76 -8.87
C PRO A 7 -13.37 20.62 -7.61
N PRO A 8 -13.78 21.90 -7.77
CA PRO A 8 -14.14 22.75 -6.65
C PRO A 8 -15.17 22.10 -5.71
N GLY A 9 -14.92 22.16 -4.40
CA GLY A 9 -15.80 21.54 -3.38
C GLY A 9 -15.69 20.02 -3.27
N ARG A 10 -14.64 19.43 -3.84
CA ARG A 10 -14.29 17.99 -3.72
C ARG A 10 -12.85 17.86 -3.25
N HIS A 11 -12.52 16.68 -2.72
CA HIS A 11 -11.20 16.37 -2.19
C HIS A 11 -10.79 14.97 -2.64
N VAL A 12 -9.48 14.77 -2.86
CA VAL A 12 -8.88 13.44 -2.96
C VAL A 12 -8.33 13.08 -1.58
N VAL A 13 -8.70 11.91 -1.09
CA VAL A 13 -8.22 11.38 0.19
C VAL A 13 -7.48 10.08 -0.09
N GLN A 14 -6.24 9.98 0.37
CA GLN A 14 -5.46 8.76 0.33
C GLN A 14 -5.42 8.14 1.72
N LEU A 15 -5.91 6.90 1.84
CA LEU A 15 -5.77 6.12 3.07
C LEU A 15 -4.62 5.14 2.91
N PHE A 16 -3.57 5.32 3.70
CA PHE A 16 -2.50 4.33 3.83
C PHE A 16 -2.81 3.39 4.99
N VAL A 17 -3.28 2.18 4.67
CA VAL A 17 -3.69 1.19 5.66
C VAL A 17 -2.55 0.22 5.91
N GLN A 18 -2.02 0.24 7.14
CA GLN A 18 -1.05 -0.75 7.58
C GLN A 18 -1.78 -2.02 8.07
N TYR A 19 -1.11 -3.16 7.91
CA TYR A 19 -1.59 -4.49 8.31
C TYR A 19 -2.71 -5.11 7.46
N ALA A 20 -2.51 -5.15 6.13
CA ALA A 20 -3.23 -6.05 5.23
C ALA A 20 -2.34 -7.28 4.93
N PRO A 21 -2.53 -8.43 5.59
CA PRO A 21 -1.67 -9.59 5.40
C PRO A 21 -1.80 -10.13 3.96
N TYR A 22 -0.67 -10.35 3.29
CA TYR A 22 -0.66 -10.85 1.91
C TYR A 22 -1.25 -12.27 1.81
N ASP A 23 -0.81 -13.18 2.69
CA ASP A 23 -1.40 -14.51 2.80
C ASP A 23 -2.61 -14.40 3.73
N VAL A 24 -3.79 -14.55 3.14
CA VAL A 24 -5.06 -14.61 3.88
C VAL A 24 -5.45 -16.08 4.01
N ASP A 25 -6.05 -16.45 5.14
CA ASP A 25 -6.65 -17.78 5.28
C ASP A 25 -7.70 -17.97 4.16
N PRO A 26 -7.59 -19.02 3.32
CA PRO A 26 -8.51 -19.24 2.22
C PRO A 26 -9.98 -19.37 2.63
N SER A 27 -10.26 -19.73 3.89
CA SER A 27 -11.63 -19.75 4.43
C SER A 27 -12.21 -18.36 4.69
N VAL A 28 -11.35 -17.34 4.80
CA VAL A 28 -11.72 -15.93 5.02
C VAL A 28 -11.85 -15.18 3.70
N GLY A 29 -10.95 -15.44 2.74
CA GLY A 29 -11.01 -14.84 1.41
C GLY A 29 -9.67 -14.79 0.70
N SER A 30 -9.62 -14.02 -0.39
CA SER A 30 -8.43 -13.88 -1.23
C SER A 30 -8.35 -12.48 -1.85
N TRP A 31 -7.15 -11.89 -1.90
CA TRP A 31 -6.91 -10.64 -2.62
C TRP A 31 -7.07 -10.76 -4.15
N ALA A 32 -7.13 -11.98 -4.69
CA ALA A 32 -7.48 -12.20 -6.09
C ALA A 32 -8.97 -11.90 -6.37
N ASP A 33 -9.81 -11.85 -5.34
CA ASP A 33 -11.21 -11.44 -5.43
C ASP A 33 -11.37 -9.94 -5.13
N PRO A 34 -11.76 -9.11 -6.12
CA PRO A 34 -12.00 -7.69 -5.90
C PRO A 34 -13.06 -7.42 -4.81
N ALA A 35 -14.06 -8.27 -4.65
CA ALA A 35 -15.09 -8.09 -3.63
C ALA A 35 -14.49 -8.17 -2.21
N PHE A 36 -13.51 -9.05 -1.99
CA PHE A 36 -12.78 -9.14 -0.73
C PHE A 36 -11.99 -7.86 -0.43
N ALA A 37 -11.30 -7.30 -1.44
CA ALA A 37 -10.57 -6.05 -1.30
C ALA A 37 -11.50 -4.86 -0.98
N HIS A 38 -12.64 -4.76 -1.65
CA HIS A 38 -13.64 -3.75 -1.36
C HIS A 38 -14.27 -3.90 0.02
N ALA A 39 -14.58 -5.14 0.46
CA ALA A 39 -15.09 -5.39 1.80
C ALA A 39 -14.06 -5.02 2.90
N PHE A 40 -12.76 -5.21 2.63
CA PHE A 40 -11.70 -4.70 3.51
C PHE A 40 -11.70 -3.17 3.57
N ALA A 41 -11.80 -2.48 2.43
CA ALA A 41 -11.89 -1.02 2.39
C ALA A 41 -13.13 -0.48 3.12
N ASP A 42 -14.27 -1.15 3.04
CA ASP A 42 -15.50 -0.77 3.76
C ASP A 42 -15.32 -0.82 5.29
N ARG A 43 -14.54 -1.80 5.78
CA ARG A 43 -14.15 -1.88 7.19
C ARG A 43 -13.26 -0.70 7.58
N CYS A 44 -12.24 -0.38 6.78
CA CYS A 44 -11.40 0.80 7.01
C CYS A 44 -12.21 2.10 7.03
N PHE A 45 -13.15 2.26 6.10
CA PHE A 45 -14.04 3.43 6.07
C PHE A 45 -14.95 3.48 7.30
N GLY A 46 -15.29 2.34 7.91
CA GLY A 46 -16.03 2.32 9.18
C GLY A 46 -15.25 2.92 10.32
N ILE A 47 -13.97 2.60 10.40
CA ILE A 47 -13.07 3.21 11.39
C ILE A 47 -12.99 4.73 11.14
N VAL A 48 -12.85 5.17 9.89
CA VAL A 48 -12.82 6.61 9.57
C VAL A 48 -14.14 7.29 9.96
N GLU A 49 -15.29 6.67 9.68
CA GLU A 49 -16.62 7.19 10.00
C GLU A 49 -16.79 7.46 11.50
N GLU A 50 -16.21 6.63 12.37
CA GLU A 50 -16.25 6.83 13.83
C GLU A 50 -15.62 8.18 14.26
N PHE A 51 -14.61 8.65 13.53
CA PHE A 51 -13.92 9.93 13.80
C PHE A 51 -14.39 11.07 12.90
N CYS A 52 -14.97 10.75 11.74
CA CYS A 52 -15.44 11.71 10.74
C CYS A 52 -16.84 11.32 10.26
N PRO A 53 -17.91 11.60 11.04
CA PRO A 53 -19.28 11.28 10.66
C PRO A 53 -19.68 11.93 9.32
N GLY A 54 -20.34 11.17 8.47
CA GLY A 54 -20.70 11.54 7.10
C GLY A 54 -19.60 11.29 6.07
N PHE A 55 -18.45 10.73 6.47
CA PHE A 55 -17.35 10.42 5.55
C PHE A 55 -17.80 9.45 4.45
N ARG A 56 -18.42 8.34 4.82
CA ARG A 56 -18.87 7.31 3.86
C ARG A 56 -19.84 7.87 2.82
N ASP A 57 -20.80 8.69 3.27
CA ASP A 57 -21.80 9.33 2.41
C ASP A 57 -21.18 10.37 1.46
N SER A 58 -20.00 10.92 1.81
CA SER A 58 -19.27 11.87 0.98
C SER A 58 -18.44 11.21 -0.14
N VAL A 59 -18.23 9.89 -0.09
CA VAL A 59 -17.39 9.17 -1.07
C VAL A 59 -18.16 8.98 -2.38
N ILE A 60 -17.76 9.73 -3.40
CA ILE A 60 -18.34 9.64 -4.76
C ILE A 60 -17.62 8.62 -5.67
N GLY A 61 -16.44 8.17 -5.28
CA GLY A 61 -15.61 7.26 -6.03
C GLY A 61 -14.42 6.80 -5.20
N ARG A 62 -13.93 5.59 -5.46
CA ARG A 62 -12.78 5.01 -4.79
C ARG A 62 -11.97 4.15 -5.73
N ASP A 63 -10.68 4.11 -5.48
CA ASP A 63 -9.76 3.12 -6.04
C ASP A 63 -9.12 2.36 -4.88
N VAL A 64 -9.05 1.03 -4.99
CA VAL A 64 -8.59 0.15 -3.91
C VAL A 64 -7.44 -0.70 -4.44
N LEU A 65 -6.25 -0.50 -3.87
CA LEU A 65 -5.05 -1.26 -4.22
C LEU A 65 -4.75 -2.25 -3.10
N SER A 66 -5.05 -3.54 -3.34
CA SER A 66 -4.72 -4.61 -2.40
C SER A 66 -3.22 -4.92 -2.38
N PRO A 67 -2.70 -5.68 -1.41
CA PRO A 67 -1.32 -6.15 -1.44
C PRO A 67 -0.93 -6.87 -2.73
N LEU A 68 -1.87 -7.60 -3.35
CA LEU A 68 -1.66 -8.28 -4.63
C LEU A 68 -1.59 -7.30 -5.81
N ASP A 69 -2.42 -6.25 -5.80
CA ASP A 69 -2.39 -5.20 -6.83
C ASP A 69 -1.09 -4.41 -6.75
N LEU A 70 -0.66 -4.08 -5.53
CA LEU A 70 0.61 -3.40 -5.29
C LEU A 70 1.81 -4.19 -5.83
N GLU A 71 1.80 -5.52 -5.65
CA GLU A 71 2.81 -6.40 -6.24
C GLU A 71 2.78 -6.37 -7.77
N ARG A 72 1.59 -6.50 -8.37
CA ARG A 72 1.43 -6.61 -9.83
C ARG A 72 1.73 -5.30 -10.57
N VAL A 73 1.27 -4.18 -10.03
CA VAL A 73 1.34 -2.87 -10.69
C VAL A 73 2.69 -2.20 -10.49
N PHE A 74 3.25 -2.30 -9.28
CA PHE A 74 4.44 -1.54 -8.89
C PHE A 74 5.66 -2.41 -8.61
N GLY A 75 5.54 -3.74 -8.65
CA GLY A 75 6.62 -4.65 -8.26
C GLY A 75 6.87 -4.68 -6.75
N LEU A 76 5.92 -4.19 -5.94
CA LEU A 76 6.00 -4.24 -4.49
C LEU A 76 5.75 -5.66 -4.01
N HIS A 77 6.78 -6.50 -3.96
CA HIS A 77 6.62 -7.90 -3.57
C HIS A 77 5.87 -8.00 -2.23
N ARG A 78 4.79 -8.78 -2.24
CA ARG A 78 3.84 -8.99 -1.14
C ARG A 78 3.24 -7.70 -0.57
N GLY A 79 3.16 -6.65 -1.38
CA GLY A 79 2.67 -5.32 -1.00
C GLY A 79 3.63 -4.52 -0.12
N SER A 80 4.89 -4.93 0.01
CA SER A 80 5.85 -4.24 0.88
C SER A 80 6.43 -2.98 0.22
N ILE A 81 6.04 -1.81 0.72
CA ILE A 81 6.58 -0.51 0.24
C ILE A 81 8.11 -0.39 0.42
N SER A 82 8.66 -1.15 1.36
CA SER A 82 10.10 -1.19 1.63
C SER A 82 10.84 -2.20 0.74
N HIS A 83 10.15 -2.92 -0.14
CA HIS A 83 10.69 -3.96 -1.04
C HIS A 83 11.54 -5.02 -0.30
N GLY A 84 11.22 -5.27 0.97
CA GLY A 84 11.99 -6.13 1.86
C GLY A 84 11.80 -5.75 3.32
N ALA A 85 12.32 -6.59 4.23
CA ALA A 85 12.23 -6.35 5.66
C ALA A 85 13.09 -5.14 6.08
N LEU A 86 12.61 -4.36 7.05
CA LEU A 86 13.38 -3.30 7.71
C LEU A 86 13.99 -3.80 9.02
N SER A 87 14.61 -4.99 8.98
CA SER A 87 15.41 -5.49 10.10
C SER A 87 16.75 -4.74 10.17
N LEU A 88 17.44 -4.80 11.31
CA LEU A 88 18.70 -4.07 11.51
C LEU A 88 19.77 -4.41 10.45
N ASN A 89 19.83 -5.66 10.00
CA ASN A 89 20.72 -6.13 8.94
C ASN A 89 20.23 -5.81 7.51
N GLN A 90 19.08 -5.17 7.38
CA GLN A 90 18.43 -4.77 6.13
C GLN A 90 17.93 -3.33 6.24
N LEU A 91 18.68 -2.45 6.92
CA LEU A 91 18.36 -1.03 7.05
C LEU A 91 19.55 -0.17 6.61
N GLY A 92 19.28 0.88 5.83
CA GLY A 92 20.28 1.87 5.44
C GLY A 92 21.54 1.27 4.82
N TYR A 93 22.68 1.47 5.48
CA TYR A 93 24.02 1.04 5.02
C TYR A 93 24.18 -0.48 4.85
N ALA A 94 23.24 -1.28 5.35
CA ALA A 94 23.25 -2.72 5.21
C ALA A 94 22.49 -3.21 3.96
N ARG A 95 21.86 -2.31 3.19
CA ARG A 95 21.14 -2.65 1.95
C ARG A 95 22.01 -2.43 0.70
N PRO A 96 22.00 -3.33 -0.30
CA PRO A 96 21.39 -4.66 -0.25
C PRO A 96 22.16 -5.62 0.67
N ALA A 97 23.46 -5.38 0.84
CA ALA A 97 24.36 -6.08 1.76
C ALA A 97 25.46 -5.13 2.22
N ALA A 98 26.13 -5.48 3.33
CA ALA A 98 27.28 -4.74 3.83
C ALA A 98 28.36 -4.58 2.74
N GLY A 99 28.86 -3.36 2.57
CA GLY A 99 29.85 -3.02 1.53
C GLY A 99 29.25 -2.62 0.17
N PHE A 100 27.94 -2.79 -0.04
CA PHE A 100 27.26 -2.48 -1.32
C PHE A 100 26.19 -1.39 -1.23
N ALA A 101 26.12 -0.66 -0.12
CA ALA A 101 25.12 0.41 0.07
C ALA A 101 25.36 1.68 -0.75
N GLY A 102 26.47 1.77 -1.48
CA GLY A 102 26.82 2.91 -2.33
C GLY A 102 26.22 2.85 -3.74
N TYR A 103 25.12 2.13 -3.96
CA TYR A 103 24.47 1.94 -5.28
C TYR A 103 25.36 1.30 -6.35
N ARG A 104 26.49 0.70 -5.99
CA ARG A 104 27.35 0.01 -6.95
C ARG A 104 27.33 -1.47 -6.64
N SER A 105 26.84 -2.26 -7.58
CA SER A 105 26.84 -3.72 -7.44
C SER A 105 28.22 -4.30 -7.84
N PRO A 106 28.52 -5.55 -7.45
CA PRO A 106 29.72 -6.25 -7.92
C PRO A 106 29.65 -6.61 -9.42
N VAL A 107 28.49 -6.47 -10.06
CA VAL A 107 28.30 -6.73 -11.49
C VAL A 107 28.62 -5.44 -12.26
N PRO A 108 29.57 -5.47 -13.22
CA PRO A 108 29.91 -4.29 -14.02
C PRO A 108 28.69 -3.73 -14.75
N GLY A 109 28.44 -2.42 -14.57
CA GLY A 109 27.34 -1.70 -15.23
C GLY A 109 25.98 -1.80 -14.54
N LEU A 110 25.88 -2.56 -13.44
CA LEU A 110 24.65 -2.67 -12.63
C LEU A 110 24.81 -1.87 -11.32
N TYR A 111 23.82 -1.02 -11.04
CA TYR A 111 23.79 -0.09 -9.92
C TYR A 111 22.56 -0.36 -9.04
#